data_AF-C1LFT5-F1
#
_entry.id   AF-C1LFT5-F1
#
_cell.length_a   1.000
_cell.length_b   1.000
_cell.length_c   1.000
_cell.angle_alpha   90.00
_cell.angle_beta   90.00
_cell.angle_gamma   90.00
#
_symmetry.space_group_name_H-M   'P 1'
#
loop_
_entity.id
_entity.type
_entity.pdbx_description
1 polymer ?
#
loop_
_entity_poly.entity_id
_entity_poly.type
_entity_poly.pdbx_seq_one_letter_code
_entity_poly.pdbx_strand_id
1 'polypeptide(L)' 'MVDETTKKTLASIPLLKTRAGPLDGDMWIQRLKEEYQALIKYVENNKLADNDWFRIESNQSGTRWYGKC' A
#
# COMPACT_ATOMS: atom_id res chain seq x y z
N MET A 1 -4.58 2.78 23.26
CA MET A 1 -5.05 1.56 22.58
C MET A 1 -5.57 1.98 21.21
N VAL A 2 -5.21 1.27 20.14
CA VAL A 2 -5.81 1.49 18.82
C VAL A 2 -7.26 1.01 18.87
N ASP A 3 -8.19 1.79 18.33
CA ASP A 3 -9.62 1.45 18.32
C ASP A 3 -9.90 0.23 17.42
N GLU A 4 -11.00 -0.48 17.71
CA GLU A 4 -11.36 -1.73 17.03
C GLU A 4 -11.66 -1.52 15.54
N THR A 5 -12.14 -0.35 15.14
CA THR A 5 -12.40 -0.01 13.73
C THR A 5 -11.08 0.10 12.99
N THR A 6 -10.12 0.85 13.53
CA THR A 6 -8.77 0.96 12.96
C THR A 6 -8.07 -0.39 12.91
N LYS A 7 -8.19 -1.24 13.94
CA LYS A 7 -7.64 -2.61 13.90
C LYS A 7 -8.23 -3.45 12.76
N LYS A 8 -9.54 -3.41 12.56
CA LYS A 8 -10.20 -4.16 11.46
C LYS A 8 -9.77 -3.66 10.09
N THR A 9 -9.70 -2.35 9.90
CA THR A 9 -9.22 -1.75 8.65
C THR A 9 -7.79 -2.19 8.36
N LEU A 10 -6.88 -2.11 9.33
CA LEU A 10 -5.49 -2.53 9.15
C LEU A 10 -5.37 -4.04 8.91
N ALA A 11 -6.17 -4.87 9.57
CA ALA A 11 -6.17 -6.32 9.36
C ALA A 11 -6.66 -6.73 7.97
N SER A 12 -7.41 -5.86 7.27
CA SER A 12 -7.90 -6.12 5.91
C SER A 12 -6.88 -5.83 4.81
N ILE A 13 -5.74 -5.20 5.15
CA ILE A 13 -4.67 -4.86 4.20
C ILE A 13 -3.72 -6.06 4.06
N PRO A 14 -3.44 -6.54 2.84
CA PRO A 14 -2.48 -7.62 2.61
C PRO A 14 -1.11 -7.32 3.21
N LEU A 15 -0.57 -8.28 3.97
CA LEU A 15 0.77 -8.16 4.54
C LEU A 15 1.85 -8.46 3.49
N LEU A 16 2.91 -7.68 3.53
CA LEU A 16 4.07 -7.84 2.67
C LEU A 16 5.04 -8.85 3.29
N LYS A 17 5.68 -9.64 2.43
CA LYS A 17 6.57 -10.74 2.84
C LYS A 17 8.01 -10.48 2.42
N THR A 18 8.20 -9.79 1.30
CA THR A 18 9.53 -9.56 0.73
C THR A 18 10.26 -8.48 1.52
N ARG A 19 11.38 -8.84 2.14
CA ARG A 19 12.25 -7.90 2.85
C ARG A 19 13.33 -7.38 1.89
N ALA A 20 12.98 -6.38 1.11
CA ALA A 20 13.87 -5.75 0.13
C ALA A 20 13.66 -4.23 0.07
N GLY A 21 14.72 -3.49 -0.19
CA GLY A 21 14.74 -2.06 -0.46
C GLY A 21 15.13 -1.74 -1.91
N PRO A 22 15.12 -0.46 -2.30
CA PRO A 22 15.32 -0.02 -3.69
C PRO A 22 16.61 -0.47 -4.40
N LEU A 23 17.62 -0.89 -3.63
CA LEU A 23 18.92 -1.33 -4.15
C LEU A 23 18.99 -2.85 -4.38
N ASP A 24 17.99 -3.61 -3.96
CA ASP A 24 17.98 -5.08 -4.00
C ASP A 24 17.50 -5.66 -5.35
N GLY A 25 17.51 -4.85 -6.42
CA GLY A 25 17.22 -5.29 -7.79
C GLY A 25 15.87 -5.99 -7.94
N ASP A 26 15.88 -7.25 -8.37
CA ASP A 26 14.65 -8.02 -8.62
C ASP A 26 13.79 -8.22 -7.37
N MET A 27 14.41 -8.31 -6.18
CA MET A 27 13.65 -8.41 -4.93
C MET A 27 12.89 -7.10 -4.63
N TRP A 28 13.43 -5.96 -5.05
CA TRP A 28 12.70 -4.69 -4.97
C TRP A 28 11.47 -4.69 -5.86
N ILE A 29 11.57 -5.24 -7.08
CA ILE A 29 10.42 -5.33 -8.00
C ILE A 29 9.33 -6.22 -7.39
N GLN A 30 9.71 -7.33 -6.74
CA GLN A 30 8.76 -8.18 -6.03
C GLN A 30 8.10 -7.44 -4.86
N ARG A 31 8.90 -6.74 -4.04
CA ARG A 31 8.39 -5.91 -2.94
C ARG A 31 7.44 -4.83 -3.47
N LEU A 32 7.78 -4.15 -4.56
CA LEU A 32 6.96 -3.11 -5.16
C LEU A 32 5.60 -3.64 -5.62
N LYS A 33 5.56 -4.85 -6.21
CA LYS A 33 4.30 -5.51 -6.57
C LYS A 33 3.42 -5.76 -5.34
N GLU A 34 4.02 -6.19 -4.22
CA GLU A 34 3.30 -6.37 -2.95
C GLU A 34 2.77 -5.04 -2.41
N GLU A 35 3.57 -3.96 -2.45
CA GLU A 35 3.14 -2.61 -2.04
C GLU A 35 1.94 -2.13 -2.87
N TYR A 36 1.99 -2.29 -4.20
CA TYR A 36 0.88 -1.92 -5.07
C TYR A 36 -0.40 -2.71 -4.77
N GLN A 37 -0.30 -4.02 -4.55
CA GLN A 37 -1.45 -4.84 -4.18
C GLN A 37 -2.07 -4.38 -2.85
N ALA A 38 -1.24 -4.05 -1.86
CA ALA A 38 -1.71 -3.55 -0.57
C ALA A 38 -2.42 -2.20 -0.70
N LEU A 39 -1.84 -1.26 -1.46
CA LEU A 39 -2.42 0.06 -1.70
C LEU A 39 -3.74 -0.02 -2.47
N ILE A 40 -3.80 -0.81 -3.54
CA ILE A 40 -5.03 -1.03 -4.31
C ILE A 40 -6.12 -1.58 -3.39
N LYS A 41 -5.79 -2.59 -2.58
CA LYS A 41 -6.77 -3.19 -1.67
C LYS A 41 -7.27 -2.19 -0.62
N TYR A 42 -6.38 -1.35 -0.09
CA TYR A 42 -6.79 -0.32 0.88
C TYR A 42 -7.70 0.74 0.25
N VAL A 43 -7.38 1.22 -0.95
CA VAL A 43 -8.22 2.17 -1.69
C VAL A 43 -9.58 1.55 -2.05
N GLU A 44 -9.62 0.27 -2.47
CA GLU A 44 -10.87 -0.45 -2.70
C GLU A 44 -11.74 -0.51 -1.44
N ASN A 45 -11.15 -0.89 -0.30
CA ASN A 45 -11.89 -0.97 0.96
C ASN A 45 -12.40 0.42 1.40
N ASN A 46 -11.61 1.47 1.20
CA ASN A 46 -12.00 2.85 1.48
C ASN A 46 -13.16 3.30 0.57
N LYS A 47 -13.12 2.97 -0.71
CA LYS A 47 -14.22 3.28 -1.66
C LYS A 47 -15.51 2.54 -1.30
N LEU A 48 -15.42 1.27 -0.91
CA LEU A 48 -16.58 0.51 -0.45
C LEU A 48 -17.20 1.08 0.83
N ALA A 49 -16.40 1.76 1.65
CA ALA A 49 -16.83 2.45 2.85
C ALA A 49 -17.18 3.94 2.63
N ASP A 50 -17.23 4.41 1.37
CA ASP A 50 -17.46 5.81 0.99
C ASP A 50 -16.51 6.82 1.68
N ASN A 51 -15.24 6.41 1.82
CA ASN A 51 -14.19 7.17 2.51
C ASN A 51 -12.89 7.19 1.66
N ASP A 52 -13.00 7.44 0.36
CA ASP A 52 -11.85 7.56 -0.54
C ASP A 52 -11.12 8.90 -0.29
N TRP A 53 -9.98 8.83 0.38
CA TRP A 53 -9.30 10.02 0.91
C TRP A 53 -7.90 10.23 0.35
N PHE A 54 -7.38 9.37 -0.53
CA PHE A 54 -6.06 9.61 -1.12
C PHE A 54 -5.86 8.94 -2.48
N ARG A 55 -4.93 9.50 -3.25
CA ARG A 55 -4.36 8.88 -4.44
C ARG A 55 -2.85 9.06 -4.44
N ILE A 56 -2.14 7.98 -4.71
CA ILE A 56 -0.68 7.96 -4.75
C ILE A 56 -0.19 7.13 -5.94
N GLU A 57 0.85 7.61 -6.59
CA GLU A 57 1.52 6.98 -7.72
C GLU A 57 3.03 7.04 -7.49
N SER A 58 3.78 6.16 -8.15
CA SER A 58 5.24 6.20 -8.13
C SER A 58 5.84 6.41 -9.51
N ASN A 59 7.10 6.84 -9.55
CA ASN A 59 7.91 6.70 -10.74
C ASN A 59 8.10 5.22 -11.12
N GLN A 60 8.62 4.95 -12.33
CA GLN A 60 8.79 3.58 -12.85
C GLN A 60 9.64 2.67 -11.94
N SER A 61 10.59 3.23 -11.20
CA SER A 61 11.44 2.48 -10.26
C SER A 61 10.84 2.33 -8.85
N GLY A 62 9.71 2.96 -8.56
CA GLY A 62 9.08 2.88 -7.23
C GLY A 62 9.78 3.64 -6.11
N THR A 63 10.76 4.49 -6.45
CA THR A 63 11.64 5.16 -5.48
C THR A 63 11.20 6.58 -5.15
N ARG A 64 10.29 7.15 -5.94
CA ARG A 64 9.66 8.44 -5.67
C ARG A 64 8.16 8.30 -5.82
N TRP A 65 7.44 8.71 -4.78
CA TRP A 65 5.99 8.67 -4.72
C TRP A 65 5.44 10.10 -4.71
N TYR A 66 4.33 10.30 -5.41
CA TYR A 66 3.65 11.58 -5.53
C TYR A 66 2.14 11.34 -5.55
N GLY A 67 1.36 12.30 -5.03
CA GLY A 67 -0.06 12.09 -4.81
C GLY A 67 -0.74 13.24 -4.09
N LYS A 68 -1.99 13.01 -3.71
CA LYS A 68 -2.83 13.93 -2.92
C LYS A 68 -3.65 13.13 -1.91
N CYS A 69 -3.98 13.78 -0.79
CA CYS A 69 -4.97 13.36 0.18
C CYS A 69 -6.03 14.45 0.35
#